data_AF-A0A4P7HPC3-F1
#
_entry.id   AF-A0A4P7HPC3-F1
#
_cell.length_a   1.000
_cell.length_b   1.000
_cell.length_c   1.000
_cell.angle_alpha   90.00
_cell.angle_beta   90.00
_cell.angle_gamma   90.00
#
_symmetry.space_group_name_H-M   'P 1'
#
loop_
_entity.id
_entity.type
_entity.pdbx_description
1 polymer ?
#
loop_
_entity_poly.entity_id
_entity_poly.type
_entity_poly.pdbx_seq_one_letter_code
_entity_poly.pdbx_strand_id
1 'polypeptide(L)'
;MSDPWFKFFPTDWRADPALRMCSLAARGLWIEMIALMHDAVPYGHLLISDQPPTDAQLAVLGGAPTDQITNSLGELELAGVFSRTRKGVIYSRRMVRDGQGRAIAMKNGKKGGNPTLRKAIENMPLDNPLVKERVKPQKPEARSQIDDGGGDTREADTLRGRILSAIGVDPISGMAGPNGNLLGTKADMERVRMWQADLGLNSDTIIAVVVETMTRKRDGPPSRLTYFDKAMQREAGRKNEPRLTPIEGNTHDHHRQIPTNRRAAFADDAFAERVSFAARNRSPSRSDFDFG
;
A
#
# COMPACT_ATOMS: atom_id res chain seq x y z
N MET A 1 17.03 0.66 -32.02
CA MET A 1 18.29 1.30 -31.61
C MET A 1 18.58 0.80 -30.22
N SER A 2 19.72 0.14 -30.01
CA SER A 2 20.18 -0.18 -28.66
C SER A 2 20.43 1.13 -27.90
N ASP A 3 20.14 1.13 -26.61
CA ASP A 3 20.46 2.29 -25.77
C ASP A 3 21.99 2.43 -25.70
N PRO A 4 22.57 3.64 -25.77
CA PRO A 4 24.02 3.81 -25.82
C PRO A 4 24.72 3.51 -24.49
N TRP A 5 23.96 3.23 -23.43
CA TRP A 5 24.47 2.91 -22.10
C TRP A 5 23.50 2.02 -21.32
N PHE A 6 24.06 1.27 -20.37
CA PHE A 6 23.30 0.60 -19.32
C PHE A 6 23.80 1.00 -17.95
N LYS A 7 22.93 0.81 -16.96
CA LYS A 7 23.27 1.11 -15.57
C LYS A 7 24.14 -0.01 -15.00
N PHE A 8 25.40 0.31 -14.74
CA PHE A 8 26.33 -0.57 -14.03
C PHE A 8 26.35 -0.22 -12.54
N PHE A 9 26.30 -1.24 -11.67
CA PHE A 9 26.38 -1.06 -10.22
C PHE A 9 27.65 -1.77 -9.72
N PRO A 10 28.76 -1.04 -9.51
CA PRO A 10 30.00 -1.64 -9.03
C PRO A 10 29.85 -2.38 -7.70
N THR A 11 28.96 -1.89 -6.82
CA THR A 11 28.64 -2.54 -5.54
C THR A 11 28.04 -3.93 -5.75
N ASP A 12 26.98 -4.04 -6.57
CA ASP A 12 26.34 -5.33 -6.86
C ASP A 12 27.34 -6.30 -7.51
N TRP A 13 28.13 -5.81 -8.47
CA TRP A 13 29.16 -6.60 -9.14
C TRP A 13 30.21 -7.16 -8.16
N ARG A 14 30.65 -6.34 -7.20
CA ARG A 14 31.63 -6.74 -6.18
C ARG A 14 31.04 -7.61 -5.09
N ALA A 15 29.75 -7.46 -4.80
CA ALA A 15 29.05 -8.13 -3.70
C ALA A 15 28.46 -9.49 -4.09
N ASP A 16 28.31 -9.80 -5.39
CA ASP A 16 27.78 -11.08 -5.88
C ASP A 16 28.68 -12.27 -5.47
N PRO A 17 28.25 -13.12 -4.51
CA PRO A 17 29.08 -14.23 -4.03
C PRO A 17 29.28 -15.31 -5.10
N ALA A 18 28.28 -15.57 -5.94
CA ALA A 18 28.36 -16.59 -6.99
C ALA A 18 29.44 -16.20 -8.01
N LEU A 19 29.38 -14.96 -8.49
CA LEU A 19 30.37 -14.44 -9.43
C LEU A 19 31.77 -14.31 -8.81
N ARG A 20 31.86 -14.02 -7.50
CA ARG A 20 33.13 -13.90 -6.76
C ARG A 20 33.85 -15.23 -6.56
N MET A 21 33.13 -16.34 -6.59
CA MET A 21 33.69 -17.70 -6.50
C MET A 21 34.21 -18.22 -7.85
N CYS A 22 33.79 -17.62 -8.97
CA CYS A 22 34.31 -17.94 -10.29
C CYS A 22 35.74 -17.40 -10.51
N SER A 23 36.46 -17.99 -11.45
CA SER A 23 37.78 -17.52 -11.88
C SER A 23 37.74 -16.10 -12.46
N LEU A 24 38.90 -15.42 -12.49
CA LEU A 24 39.00 -14.10 -13.12
C LEU A 24 38.64 -14.13 -14.62
N ALA A 25 38.98 -15.23 -15.31
CA ALA A 25 38.61 -15.44 -16.70
C ALA A 25 37.09 -15.51 -16.88
N ALA A 26 36.40 -16.31 -16.05
CA ALA A 26 34.94 -16.40 -16.06
C ALA A 26 34.27 -15.06 -15.74
N ARG A 27 34.81 -14.30 -14.78
CA ARG A 27 34.32 -12.96 -14.44
C ARG A 27 34.52 -11.96 -15.60
N GLY A 28 35.64 -12.04 -16.30
CA GLY A 28 35.92 -11.25 -17.50
C GLY A 28 35.00 -11.62 -18.67
N LEU A 29 34.82 -12.92 -18.91
CA LEU A 29 33.90 -13.41 -19.94
C LEU A 29 32.47 -12.94 -19.67
N TRP A 30 32.04 -12.95 -18.41
CA TRP A 30 30.70 -12.50 -18.04
C TRP A 30 30.44 -11.03 -18.37
N ILE A 31 31.41 -10.13 -18.13
CA ILE A 31 31.22 -8.71 -18.48
C ILE A 31 31.16 -8.49 -19.99
N GLU A 32 31.96 -9.25 -20.75
CA GLU A 32 31.94 -9.22 -22.22
C GLU A 32 30.58 -9.71 -22.75
N MET A 33 30.07 -10.82 -22.21
CA MET A 33 28.73 -11.32 -22.53
C MET A 33 27.64 -10.29 -22.18
N ILE A 34 27.75 -9.58 -21.05
CA ILE A 34 26.80 -8.51 -20.70
C ILE A 34 26.81 -7.39 -21.77
N ALA A 35 27.99 -7.02 -22.29
CA ALA A 35 28.08 -6.02 -23.34
C ALA A 35 27.38 -6.49 -24.62
N LEU A 36 27.60 -7.73 -25.05
CA LEU A 36 26.90 -8.32 -26.20
C LEU A 36 25.38 -8.37 -25.99
N MET A 37 24.93 -8.76 -24.79
CA MET A 37 23.51 -8.81 -24.43
C MET A 37 22.82 -7.44 -24.38
N HIS A 38 23.60 -6.35 -24.27
CA HIS A 38 23.08 -4.99 -24.24
C HIS A 38 22.63 -4.53 -25.63
N ASP A 39 23.37 -4.92 -26.66
CA ASP A 39 23.05 -4.65 -28.06
C ASP A 39 22.08 -5.67 -28.66
N ALA A 40 21.91 -6.83 -28.03
CA ALA A 40 21.06 -7.91 -28.51
C ALA A 40 19.56 -7.60 -28.44
N VAL A 41 18.81 -8.20 -29.37
CA VAL A 41 17.35 -8.24 -29.37
C VAL A 41 16.92 -9.72 -29.36
N PRO A 42 16.19 -10.19 -28.33
CA PRO A 42 15.66 -9.47 -27.18
C PRO A 42 16.74 -9.02 -26.15
N TYR A 43 16.51 -7.86 -25.53
CA TYR A 43 17.44 -7.27 -24.56
C TYR A 43 17.80 -8.26 -23.43
N GLY A 44 19.09 -8.32 -23.07
CA GLY A 44 19.58 -9.18 -22.00
C GLY A 44 19.73 -10.66 -22.37
N HIS A 45 19.56 -11.03 -23.64
CA HIS A 45 19.79 -12.38 -24.16
C HIS A 45 21.06 -12.42 -25.00
N LEU A 46 21.86 -13.47 -24.87
CA LEU A 46 23.13 -13.60 -25.57
C LEU A 46 22.87 -14.05 -27.01
N LEU A 47 22.69 -13.08 -27.90
CA LEU A 47 22.42 -13.31 -29.31
C LEU A 47 23.30 -12.40 -30.16
N ILE A 48 23.83 -12.94 -31.24
CA ILE A 48 24.53 -12.21 -32.29
C ILE A 48 23.79 -12.53 -33.59
N SER A 49 23.27 -11.49 -34.25
CA SER A 49 22.45 -11.66 -35.45
C SER A 49 21.31 -12.68 -35.25
N ASP A 50 20.59 -12.55 -34.13
CA ASP A 50 19.47 -13.41 -33.70
C ASP A 50 19.81 -14.89 -33.41
N GLN A 51 21.10 -15.26 -33.35
CA GLN A 51 21.55 -16.61 -33.02
C GLN A 51 22.41 -16.63 -31.75
N PRO A 52 22.32 -17.67 -30.91
CA PRO A 52 23.23 -17.83 -29.78
C PRO A 52 24.66 -18.05 -30.30
N PRO A 53 25.66 -17.28 -29.83
CA PRO A 53 27.02 -17.43 -30.31
C PRO A 53 27.60 -18.78 -29.90
N THR A 54 28.42 -19.36 -30.77
CA THR A 54 29.16 -20.58 -30.48
C THR A 54 30.36 -20.29 -29.58
N ASP A 55 30.88 -21.30 -28.89
CA ASP A 55 32.09 -21.19 -28.05
C ASP A 55 33.28 -20.61 -28.84
N ALA A 56 33.41 -20.97 -30.13
CA ALA A 56 34.45 -20.43 -31.01
C ALA A 56 34.24 -18.93 -31.32
N GLN A 57 32.99 -18.48 -31.48
CA GLN A 57 32.69 -17.05 -31.65
C GLN A 57 32.94 -16.28 -30.36
N LEU A 58 32.58 -16.85 -29.21
CA LEU A 58 32.87 -16.28 -27.90
C LEU A 58 34.38 -16.24 -27.61
N ALA A 59 35.15 -17.20 -28.10
CA ALA A 59 36.62 -17.17 -28.02
C ALA A 59 37.22 -15.98 -28.77
N VAL A 60 36.73 -15.72 -29.99
CA VAL A 60 37.16 -14.57 -30.79
C VAL A 60 36.76 -13.25 -30.12
N LEU A 61 35.53 -13.14 -29.63
CA LEU A 61 35.02 -11.92 -29.00
C LEU A 61 35.64 -11.66 -27.63
N GLY A 62 35.77 -12.69 -26.81
CA GLY A 62 36.37 -12.62 -25.48
C GLY A 62 37.90 -12.58 -25.48
N GLY A 63 38.54 -12.74 -26.64
CA GLY A 63 40.01 -12.70 -26.76
C GLY A 63 40.72 -13.81 -25.98
N ALA A 64 40.10 -14.98 -25.88
CA ALA A 64 40.58 -16.11 -25.08
C ALA A 64 40.48 -17.42 -25.89
N PRO A 65 41.31 -18.43 -25.60
CA PRO A 65 41.24 -19.71 -26.29
C PRO A 65 39.93 -20.46 -25.92
N THR A 66 39.44 -21.27 -26.86
CA THR A 66 38.12 -21.92 -26.78
C THR A 66 37.96 -22.81 -25.55
N ASP A 67 39.02 -23.50 -25.12
CA ASP A 67 39.04 -24.30 -23.90
C ASP A 67 38.79 -23.45 -22.63
N GLN A 68 39.41 -22.27 -22.56
CA GLN A 68 39.18 -21.33 -21.47
C GLN A 68 37.75 -20.79 -21.48
N ILE A 69 37.16 -20.56 -22.66
CA ILE A 69 35.76 -20.16 -22.80
C ILE A 69 34.82 -21.25 -22.29
N THR A 70 34.98 -22.49 -22.75
CA THR A 70 34.13 -23.61 -22.34
C THR A 70 34.22 -23.85 -20.83
N ASN A 71 35.44 -23.80 -20.25
CA ASN A 71 35.64 -23.90 -18.80
C ASN A 71 34.97 -22.74 -18.05
N SER A 72 35.14 -21.50 -18.54
CA SER A 72 34.54 -20.31 -17.93
C SER A 72 33.01 -20.34 -17.98
N LEU A 73 32.42 -20.78 -19.09
CA LEU A 73 30.98 -20.97 -19.22
C LEU A 73 30.46 -22.01 -18.24
N GLY A 74 31.18 -23.12 -18.07
CA GLY A 74 30.86 -24.16 -17.09
C GLY A 74 30.88 -23.62 -15.66
N GLU A 75 31.91 -22.85 -15.28
CA GLU A 75 32.00 -22.20 -13.97
C GLU A 75 30.81 -21.26 -13.70
N LEU A 76 30.48 -20.41 -14.68
CA LEU A 76 29.37 -19.45 -14.57
C LEU A 76 28.01 -20.15 -14.47
N GLU A 77 27.83 -21.26 -15.20
CA GLU A 77 26.63 -22.08 -15.16
C GLU A 77 26.47 -22.79 -13.82
N LEU A 78 27.54 -23.42 -13.31
CA LEU A 78 27.57 -24.06 -12.00
C LEU A 78 27.32 -23.07 -10.85
N ALA A 79 27.85 -21.85 -10.96
CA ALA A 79 27.62 -20.79 -10.00
C ALA A 79 26.23 -20.14 -10.12
N GLY A 80 25.46 -20.42 -11.18
CA GLY A 80 24.13 -19.85 -11.39
C GLY A 80 24.13 -18.35 -11.72
N VAL A 81 25.24 -17.83 -12.26
CA VAL A 81 25.39 -16.40 -12.61
C VAL A 81 24.38 -16.00 -13.70
N PHE A 82 24.19 -16.86 -14.69
CA PHE A 82 23.19 -16.69 -15.75
C PHE A 82 22.09 -17.74 -15.70
N SER A 83 21.11 -17.60 -16.57
CA SER A 83 20.08 -18.62 -16.79
C SER A 83 19.93 -18.90 -18.29
N ARG A 84 19.38 -20.05 -18.65
CA ARG A 84 19.10 -20.42 -20.04
C ARG A 84 17.60 -20.45 -20.30
N THR A 85 17.20 -19.98 -21.47
CA THR A 85 15.82 -20.15 -21.95
C THR A 85 15.55 -21.61 -22.31
N ARG A 86 14.29 -21.98 -22.60
CA ARG A 86 13.94 -23.32 -23.11
C ARG A 86 14.67 -23.69 -24.42
N LYS A 87 15.14 -22.68 -25.17
CA LYS A 87 15.91 -22.86 -26.41
C LYS A 87 17.43 -22.93 -26.17
N GLY A 88 17.88 -22.95 -24.91
CA GLY A 88 19.30 -23.01 -24.55
C GLY A 88 20.04 -21.66 -24.58
N VAL A 89 19.38 -20.58 -24.99
CA VAL A 89 19.97 -19.22 -25.05
C VAL A 89 20.25 -18.69 -23.65
N ILE A 90 21.49 -18.29 -23.39
CA ILE A 90 21.93 -17.67 -22.14
C ILE A 90 21.31 -16.27 -22.03
N TYR A 91 20.84 -15.89 -20.84
CA TYR A 91 20.34 -14.55 -20.58
C TYR A 91 20.69 -14.07 -19.17
N SER A 92 20.78 -12.75 -19.02
CA SER A 92 20.96 -12.08 -17.74
C SER A 92 19.62 -11.73 -17.12
N ARG A 93 19.29 -12.37 -15.99
CA ARG A 93 18.06 -12.13 -15.21
C ARG A 93 17.88 -10.66 -14.82
N ARG A 94 18.99 -9.96 -14.54
CA ARG A 94 18.98 -8.54 -14.21
C ARG A 94 18.67 -7.69 -15.44
N MET A 95 19.37 -7.91 -16.55
CA MET A 95 19.15 -7.12 -17.77
C MET A 95 17.72 -7.27 -18.30
N VAL A 96 17.16 -8.48 -18.26
CA VAL A 96 15.77 -8.69 -18.66
C VAL A 96 14.80 -7.89 -17.78
N ARG A 97 14.99 -7.90 -16.45
CA ARG A 97 14.18 -7.07 -15.53
C ARG A 97 14.35 -5.58 -15.78
N ASP A 98 15.59 -5.12 -16.00
CA ASP A 98 15.89 -3.72 -16.30
C ASP A 98 15.23 -3.27 -17.61
N GLY A 99 15.29 -4.10 -18.65
CA GLY A 99 14.63 -3.86 -19.93
C GLY A 99 13.11 -3.82 -19.81
N GLN A 100 12.51 -4.74 -19.04
CA GLN A 100 11.07 -4.73 -18.75
C GLN A 100 10.67 -3.45 -17.99
N GLY A 101 11.43 -3.08 -16.96
CA GLY A 101 11.22 -1.85 -16.20
C GLY A 101 11.31 -0.60 -17.08
N ARG A 102 12.31 -0.53 -17.98
CA ARG A 102 12.46 0.55 -18.96
C ARG A 102 11.27 0.60 -19.91
N ALA A 103 10.81 -0.54 -20.42
CA ALA A 103 9.65 -0.59 -21.32
C ALA A 103 8.37 -0.10 -20.64
N ILE A 104 8.15 -0.47 -19.37
CA ILE A 104 7.01 0.01 -18.57
C ILE A 104 7.13 1.51 -18.31
N ALA A 105 8.30 1.99 -17.91
CA ALA A 105 8.57 3.40 -17.67
C ALA A 105 8.36 4.25 -18.93
N MET A 106 8.79 3.77 -20.11
CA MET A 106 8.53 4.42 -21.40
C MET A 106 7.03 4.49 -21.71
N LYS A 107 6.29 3.39 -21.50
CA LYS A 107 4.82 3.38 -21.69
C LYS A 107 4.12 4.38 -20.77
N ASN A 108 4.56 4.49 -19.52
CA ASN A 108 4.02 5.44 -18.56
C ASN A 108 4.40 6.88 -18.92
N GLY A 109 5.66 7.12 -19.33
CA GLY A 109 6.14 8.43 -19.77
C GLY A 109 5.38 8.95 -21.00
N LYS A 110 5.03 8.08 -21.96
CA LYS A 110 4.21 8.43 -23.13
C LYS A 110 2.80 8.92 -22.75
N LYS A 111 2.24 8.45 -21.64
CA LYS A 111 0.94 8.91 -21.13
C LYS A 111 1.00 10.29 -20.48
N GLY A 112 2.20 10.87 -20.34
CA GLY A 112 2.45 12.17 -19.74
C GLY A 112 2.62 12.12 -18.22
N GLY A 113 3.21 13.17 -17.67
CA GLY A 113 3.26 13.40 -16.22
C GLY A 113 1.89 13.84 -15.68
N ASN A 114 1.76 13.91 -14.35
CA ASN A 114 0.52 14.31 -13.70
C ASN A 114 0.01 15.67 -14.25
N PRO A 115 -1.18 15.72 -14.90
CA PRO A 115 -1.71 16.94 -15.51
C PRO A 115 -1.88 18.10 -14.53
N THR A 116 -2.07 17.81 -13.23
CA THR A 116 -2.21 18.84 -12.20
C THR A 116 -0.93 19.63 -11.94
N LEU A 117 0.24 19.13 -12.34
CA LEU A 117 1.52 19.85 -12.23
C LEU A 117 1.69 20.94 -13.30
N ARG A 118 0.95 20.88 -14.43
CA ARG A 118 1.06 21.88 -15.50
C ARG A 118 0.27 23.16 -15.25
N LYS A 119 -0.77 23.12 -14.40
CA LYS A 119 -1.63 24.30 -14.14
C LYS A 119 -0.98 25.38 -13.27
N ALA A 120 0.18 25.11 -12.67
CA ALA A 120 0.87 26.09 -11.81
C ALA A 120 1.82 27.02 -12.58
N ILE A 121 2.08 26.77 -13.88
CA ILE A 121 2.99 27.55 -14.71
C ILE A 121 2.23 28.01 -15.97
N GLU A 122 1.13 28.73 -15.78
CA GLU A 122 0.59 29.58 -16.84
C GLU A 122 1.00 31.03 -16.54
N ASN A 123 1.87 31.56 -17.41
CA ASN A 123 2.14 32.98 -17.64
C ASN A 123 2.78 33.79 -16.50
N MET A 124 4.09 33.61 -16.28
CA MET A 124 4.95 34.74 -15.88
C MET A 124 5.95 35.03 -17.00
N PRO A 125 6.05 36.28 -17.49
CA PRO A 125 7.16 36.67 -18.36
C PRO A 125 8.48 36.52 -17.58
N LEU A 126 9.48 35.92 -18.23
CA LEU A 126 10.83 35.71 -17.72
C LEU A 126 11.61 37.04 -17.71
N ASP A 127 11.09 38.06 -17.03
CA ASP A 127 11.92 39.20 -16.64
C ASP A 127 12.58 38.85 -15.30
N ASN A 128 13.87 38.60 -15.41
CA ASN A 128 14.82 38.18 -14.39
C ASN A 128 14.55 38.83 -13.00
N PRO A 129 14.00 38.10 -12.01
CA PRO A 129 13.87 38.65 -10.68
C PRO A 129 15.18 38.47 -9.90
N LEU A 130 15.60 39.55 -9.24
CA LEU A 130 16.78 39.64 -8.39
C LEU A 130 16.95 38.42 -7.47
N VAL A 131 18.21 38.01 -7.34
CA VAL A 131 18.74 36.96 -6.47
C VAL A 131 18.04 37.00 -5.10
N LYS A 132 17.09 36.08 -4.87
CA LYS A 132 16.51 35.86 -3.55
C LYS A 132 17.46 34.99 -2.73
N GLU A 133 17.94 35.59 -1.66
CA GLU A 133 18.68 34.96 -0.58
C GLU A 133 18.03 33.66 -0.07
N ARG A 134 18.90 32.70 0.25
CA ARG A 134 18.67 31.42 0.94
C ARG A 134 17.87 30.38 0.16
N VAL A 135 18.59 29.64 -0.68
CA VAL A 135 18.24 28.26 -1.04
C VAL A 135 18.23 27.44 0.26
N LYS A 136 17.05 27.01 0.71
CA LYS A 136 16.95 26.00 1.77
C LYS A 136 17.53 24.69 1.20
N PRO A 137 18.50 24.04 1.87
CA PRO A 137 19.05 22.80 1.37
C PRO A 137 17.95 21.74 1.29
N GLN A 138 17.95 21.01 0.18
CA GLN A 138 17.06 19.89 -0.07
C GLN A 138 17.25 18.85 1.06
N LYS A 139 16.17 18.52 1.77
CA LYS A 139 16.19 17.45 2.78
C LYS A 139 16.38 16.12 2.02
N PRO A 140 17.47 15.36 2.23
CA PRO A 140 17.63 14.09 1.54
C PRO A 140 16.56 13.13 2.05
N GLU A 141 15.68 12.68 1.16
CA GLU A 141 14.77 11.57 1.44
C GLU A 141 15.62 10.31 1.60
N ALA A 142 15.53 9.67 2.77
CA ALA A 142 16.14 8.37 2.99
C ALA A 142 15.52 7.36 2.02
N ARG A 143 16.33 6.83 1.11
CA ARG A 143 15.98 5.63 0.33
C ARG A 143 15.58 4.54 1.32
N SER A 144 14.30 4.21 1.40
CA SER A 144 13.86 3.00 2.07
C SER A 144 14.39 1.80 1.30
N GLN A 145 15.42 1.15 1.85
CA GLN A 145 15.80 -0.20 1.45
C GLN A 145 14.59 -1.11 1.60
N ILE A 146 14.27 -1.83 0.53
CA ILE A 146 13.42 -3.01 0.58
C ILE A 146 14.33 -4.08 1.19
N ASP A 147 14.12 -4.40 2.47
CA ASP A 147 14.69 -5.60 3.06
C ASP A 147 13.89 -6.78 2.51
N ASP A 148 14.46 -7.49 1.54
CA ASP A 148 14.04 -8.85 1.18
C ASP A 148 14.43 -9.78 2.34
N GLY A 149 13.63 -9.74 3.40
CA GLY A 149 13.76 -10.59 4.58
C GLY A 149 13.13 -11.95 4.32
N GLY A 150 13.97 -12.98 4.18
CA GLY A 150 13.57 -14.37 4.10
C GLY A 150 12.64 -14.77 5.25
N GLY A 151 11.58 -15.50 4.89
CA GLY A 151 10.58 -16.00 5.83
C GLY A 151 11.19 -16.90 6.89
N ASP A 152 11.12 -16.45 8.14
CA ASP A 152 11.25 -17.28 9.33
C ASP A 152 9.86 -17.36 9.98
N THR A 153 9.43 -18.56 10.33
CA THR A 153 8.12 -18.89 10.92
C THR A 153 7.88 -18.17 12.27
N ARG A 154 8.90 -17.48 12.81
CA ARG A 154 8.87 -16.69 14.05
C ARG A 154 8.32 -15.26 13.87
N GLU A 155 8.17 -14.76 12.64
CA GLU A 155 7.69 -13.38 12.41
C GLU A 155 6.19 -13.21 12.66
N ALA A 156 5.39 -14.27 12.50
CA ALA A 156 3.95 -14.23 12.74
C ALA A 156 3.59 -13.96 14.21
N ASP A 157 4.44 -14.39 15.15
CA ASP A 157 4.25 -14.21 16.60
C ASP A 157 4.64 -12.80 17.08
N THR A 158 5.30 -12.02 16.23
CA THR A 158 5.66 -10.63 16.56
C THR A 158 4.41 -9.74 16.61
N LEU A 159 4.51 -8.60 17.31
CA LEU A 159 3.43 -7.59 17.34
C LEU A 159 2.99 -7.18 15.92
N ARG A 160 3.94 -7.09 14.98
CA ARG A 160 3.67 -6.82 13.57
C ARG A 160 2.79 -7.92 12.96
N GLY A 161 3.21 -9.18 13.07
CA GLY A 161 2.48 -10.33 12.54
C GLY A 161 1.06 -10.45 13.12
N ARG A 162 0.90 -10.24 14.43
CA ARG A 162 -0.40 -10.26 15.12
C ARG A 162 -1.33 -9.15 14.64
N ILE A 163 -0.82 -7.94 14.42
CA ILE A 163 -1.62 -6.83 13.87
C ILE A 163 -2.02 -7.11 12.42
N LEU A 164 -1.11 -7.61 11.59
CA LEU A 164 -1.41 -7.93 10.19
C LEU A 164 -2.44 -9.05 10.06
N SER A 165 -2.32 -10.09 10.88
CA SER A 165 -3.30 -11.17 10.98
C SER A 165 -4.68 -10.64 11.39
N ALA A 166 -4.75 -9.74 12.38
CA ALA A 166 -6.00 -9.10 12.78
C ALA A 166 -6.64 -8.23 11.68
N ILE A 167 -5.84 -7.75 10.72
CA ILE A 167 -6.31 -7.00 9.55
C ILE A 167 -6.77 -7.93 8.41
N GLY A 168 -6.45 -9.23 8.48
CA GLY A 168 -6.71 -10.19 7.41
C GLY A 168 -5.68 -10.12 6.29
N VAL A 169 -4.45 -9.75 6.62
CA VAL A 169 -3.31 -9.58 5.71
C VAL A 169 -2.26 -10.63 6.05
N ASP A 170 -1.50 -11.09 5.05
CA ASP A 170 -0.44 -12.08 5.27
C ASP A 170 0.56 -11.59 6.34
N PRO A 171 0.73 -12.29 7.47
CA PRO A 171 1.52 -11.81 8.60
C PRO A 171 3.02 -11.73 8.31
N ILE A 172 3.49 -12.46 7.30
CA ILE A 172 4.90 -12.50 6.90
C ILE A 172 5.15 -11.40 5.87
N SER A 173 4.56 -11.51 4.69
CA SER A 173 4.78 -10.55 3.59
C SER A 173 4.15 -9.18 3.84
N GLY A 174 3.10 -9.07 4.66
CA GLY A 174 2.34 -7.84 4.86
C GLY A 174 1.50 -7.43 3.65
N MET A 175 1.30 -8.32 2.67
CA MET A 175 0.61 -7.99 1.42
C MET A 175 -0.90 -8.14 1.54
N ALA A 176 -1.63 -7.05 1.26
CA ALA A 176 -3.09 -7.03 1.25
C ALA A 176 -3.74 -7.67 -0.01
N GLY A 177 -3.16 -8.76 -0.52
CA GLY A 177 -3.56 -9.49 -1.74
C GLY A 177 -2.61 -9.32 -2.94
N PRO A 178 -2.89 -9.96 -4.10
CA PRO A 178 -1.98 -10.05 -5.25
C PRO A 178 -1.52 -8.71 -5.85
N ASN A 179 -2.35 -7.67 -5.75
CA ASN A 179 -2.06 -6.29 -6.14
C ASN A 179 -2.31 -5.30 -4.98
N GLY A 180 -2.34 -5.81 -3.75
CA GLY A 180 -2.64 -5.02 -2.55
C GLY A 180 -1.45 -4.17 -2.11
N ASN A 181 -1.73 -3.12 -1.33
CA ASN A 181 -0.66 -2.34 -0.71
C ASN A 181 0.04 -3.16 0.38
N LEU A 182 1.34 -2.91 0.54
CA LEU A 182 2.14 -3.46 1.62
C LEU A 182 1.79 -2.76 2.94
N LEU A 183 1.39 -3.54 3.94
CA LEU A 183 1.10 -3.10 5.30
C LEU A 183 2.18 -3.62 6.26
N GLY A 184 2.35 -2.91 7.38
CA GLY A 184 3.36 -3.28 8.37
C GLY A 184 4.77 -2.87 7.94
N THR A 185 4.88 -1.80 7.16
CA THR A 185 6.17 -1.16 6.85
C THR A 185 6.80 -0.54 8.10
N LYS A 186 8.08 -0.12 8.04
CA LYS A 186 8.73 0.61 9.17
C LYS A 186 7.93 1.85 9.60
N ALA A 187 7.31 2.56 8.66
CA ALA A 187 6.46 3.73 8.95
C ALA A 187 5.15 3.35 9.65
N ASP A 188 4.54 2.23 9.25
CA ASP A 188 3.34 1.68 9.92
C ASP A 188 3.67 1.24 11.36
N MET A 189 4.82 0.58 11.56
CA MET A 189 5.23 0.14 12.90
C MET A 189 5.61 1.32 13.82
N GLU A 190 6.15 2.41 13.26
CA GLU A 190 6.35 3.65 14.02
C GLU A 190 5.02 4.26 14.47
N ARG A 191 3.97 4.16 13.65
CA ARG A 191 2.61 4.56 14.06
C ARG A 191 2.10 3.73 15.24
N VAL A 192 2.34 2.43 15.23
CA VAL A 192 2.00 1.54 16.35
C VAL A 192 2.75 1.95 17.63
N ARG A 193 4.03 2.30 17.52
CA ARG A 193 4.81 2.84 18.65
C ARG A 193 4.24 4.14 19.19
N MET A 194 3.77 5.04 18.32
CA MET A 194 3.09 6.27 18.76
C MET A 194 1.81 5.96 19.54
N TRP A 195 1.01 4.97 19.14
CA TRP A 195 -0.16 4.57 19.93
C TRP A 195 0.22 4.00 21.30
N GLN A 196 1.36 3.30 21.41
CA GLN A 196 1.86 2.80 22.69
C GLN A 196 2.38 3.93 23.58
N ALA A 197 3.14 4.89 23.01
CA ALA A 197 3.79 5.97 23.74
C ALA A 197 2.83 7.12 24.09
N ASP A 198 2.06 7.60 23.11
CA ASP A 198 1.23 8.81 23.25
C ASP A 198 -0.15 8.51 23.84
N LEU A 199 -0.71 7.33 23.53
CA LEU A 199 -2.05 6.92 23.99
C LEU A 199 -1.99 5.89 25.14
N GLY A 200 -0.80 5.42 25.52
CA GLY A 200 -0.63 4.43 26.59
C GLY A 200 -1.28 3.08 26.30
N LEU A 201 -1.56 2.75 25.03
CA LEU A 201 -2.25 1.52 24.67
C LEU A 201 -1.27 0.34 24.65
N ASN A 202 -1.61 -0.74 25.37
CA ASN A 202 -0.82 -1.97 25.31
C ASN A 202 -1.09 -2.76 24.01
N SER A 203 -0.19 -3.69 23.68
CA SER A 203 -0.25 -4.49 22.46
C SER A 203 -1.57 -5.24 22.27
N ASP A 204 -2.12 -5.84 23.34
CA ASP A 204 -3.36 -6.61 23.25
C ASP A 204 -4.58 -5.71 23.04
N THR A 205 -4.59 -4.49 23.60
CA THR A 205 -5.63 -3.49 23.36
C THR A 205 -5.60 -3.02 21.91
N ILE A 206 -4.41 -2.76 21.37
CA ILE A 206 -4.26 -2.36 19.96
C ILE A 206 -4.83 -3.44 19.05
N ILE A 207 -4.49 -4.71 19.29
CA ILE A 207 -5.02 -5.83 18.50
C ILE A 207 -6.54 -5.91 18.62
N ALA A 208 -7.10 -5.78 19.84
CA ALA A 208 -8.54 -5.82 20.05
C ALA A 208 -9.30 -4.71 19.29
N VAL A 209 -8.78 -3.47 19.33
CA VAL A 209 -9.35 -2.34 18.58
C VAL A 209 -9.29 -2.56 17.08
N VAL A 210 -8.18 -3.12 16.57
CA VAL A 210 -8.03 -3.46 15.15
C VAL A 210 -9.08 -4.49 14.73
N VAL A 211 -9.25 -5.57 15.50
CA VAL A 211 -10.27 -6.60 15.24
C VAL A 211 -11.68 -5.99 15.27
N GLU A 212 -12.02 -5.20 16.28
CA GLU A 212 -13.33 -4.54 16.37
C GLU A 212 -13.58 -3.59 15.18
N THR A 213 -12.55 -2.88 14.74
CA THR A 213 -12.66 -1.95 13.61
C THR A 213 -12.83 -2.70 12.29
N MET A 214 -12.11 -3.82 12.11
CA MET A 214 -12.19 -4.64 10.90
C MET A 214 -13.48 -5.45 10.81
N THR A 215 -14.05 -5.94 11.92
CA THR A 215 -15.36 -6.62 11.91
C THR A 215 -16.51 -5.70 11.47
N ARG A 216 -16.40 -4.39 11.75
CA ARG A 216 -17.38 -3.38 11.29
C ARG A 216 -17.17 -2.96 9.83
N LYS A 217 -16.01 -3.26 9.26
CA LYS A 217 -15.65 -2.87 7.90
C LYS A 217 -16.18 -3.92 6.93
N ARG A 218 -16.97 -3.48 5.93
CA ARG A 218 -17.52 -4.36 4.89
C ARG A 218 -16.59 -4.52 3.68
N ASP A 219 -15.66 -3.58 3.49
CA ASP A 219 -14.67 -3.60 2.43
C ASP A 219 -13.34 -4.21 2.90
N GLY A 220 -12.53 -4.69 1.96
CA GLY A 220 -11.26 -5.37 2.21
C GLY A 220 -10.23 -4.58 3.06
N PRO A 221 -9.05 -5.16 3.30
CA PRO A 221 -8.03 -4.60 4.18
C PRO A 221 -7.70 -3.13 3.84
N PRO A 222 -7.54 -2.25 4.84
CA PRO A 222 -7.21 -0.84 4.63
C PRO A 222 -5.84 -0.69 3.98
N SER A 223 -5.63 0.40 3.26
CA SER A 223 -4.37 0.65 2.56
C SER A 223 -3.20 1.04 3.46
N ARG A 224 -3.45 1.52 4.69
CA ARG A 224 -2.46 2.03 5.66
C ARG A 224 -2.96 1.89 7.10
N LEU A 225 -2.05 1.78 8.08
CA LEU A 225 -2.43 1.70 9.50
C LEU A 225 -3.02 2.99 10.08
N THR A 226 -2.83 4.14 9.43
CA THR A 226 -3.46 5.42 9.82
C THR A 226 -4.99 5.35 9.83
N TYR A 227 -5.58 4.38 9.13
CA TYR A 227 -7.01 4.12 9.17
C TYR A 227 -7.53 3.89 10.60
N PHE A 228 -6.71 3.30 11.48
CA PHE A 228 -7.09 2.97 12.85
C PHE A 228 -6.88 4.11 13.85
N ASP A 229 -6.26 5.23 13.46
CA ASP A 229 -5.90 6.33 14.39
C ASP A 229 -7.12 6.84 15.20
N LYS A 230 -8.27 7.03 14.54
CA LYS A 230 -9.50 7.49 15.20
C LYS A 230 -10.07 6.46 16.16
N ALA A 231 -9.94 5.17 15.85
CA ALA A 231 -10.40 4.10 16.72
C ALA A 231 -9.50 3.99 17.96
N MET A 232 -8.19 4.12 17.78
CA MET A 232 -7.21 4.13 18.87
C MET A 232 -7.42 5.32 19.81
N GLN A 233 -7.64 6.52 19.27
CA GLN A 233 -7.94 7.72 20.06
C GLN A 233 -9.23 7.57 20.87
N ARG A 234 -10.26 6.93 20.31
CA ARG A 234 -11.53 6.67 21.01
C ARG A 234 -11.35 5.68 22.16
N GLU A 235 -10.59 4.61 21.95
CA GLU A 235 -10.29 3.62 22.99
C GLU A 235 -9.45 4.23 24.11
N ALA A 236 -8.44 5.03 23.77
CA ALA A 236 -7.66 5.78 24.74
C ALA A 236 -8.53 6.76 25.55
N GLY A 237 -9.47 7.44 24.90
CA GLY A 237 -10.47 8.29 25.55
C GLY A 237 -11.33 7.52 26.55
N ARG A 238 -11.86 6.35 26.18
CA ARG A 238 -12.63 5.47 27.08
C ARG A 238 -11.82 4.98 28.28
N LYS A 239 -10.53 4.68 28.10
CA LYS A 239 -9.66 4.24 29.18
C LYS A 239 -9.27 5.36 30.14
N ASN A 240 -9.21 6.60 29.63
CA ASN A 240 -8.92 7.80 30.42
C ASN A 240 -10.16 8.52 30.95
N GLU A 241 -11.37 8.02 30.71
CA GLU A 241 -12.58 8.52 31.38
C GLU A 241 -12.50 8.17 32.88
N PRO A 242 -12.54 9.16 33.80
CA PRO A 242 -12.61 8.88 35.21
C PRO A 242 -13.86 8.05 35.48
N ARG A 243 -13.73 6.95 36.23
CA ARG A 243 -14.87 6.13 36.67
C ARG A 243 -15.90 7.07 37.30
N LEU A 244 -17.05 7.22 36.67
CA LEU A 244 -18.21 7.80 37.31
C LEU A 244 -18.56 6.82 38.45
N THR A 245 -18.18 7.16 39.68
CA THR A 245 -18.77 6.52 40.84
C THR A 245 -20.27 6.75 40.73
N PRO A 246 -21.12 5.72 40.92
CA PRO A 246 -22.52 5.96 41.16
C PRO A 246 -22.60 7.01 42.25
N ILE A 247 -23.29 8.12 41.98
CA ILE A 247 -23.61 9.09 43.02
C ILE A 247 -24.32 8.28 44.11
N GLU A 248 -23.67 8.09 45.25
CA GLU A 248 -24.29 7.50 46.43
C GLU A 248 -25.57 8.28 46.67
N GLY A 249 -26.69 7.57 46.59
CA GLY A 249 -28.01 8.17 46.69
C GLY A 249 -28.13 8.85 48.04
N ASN A 250 -28.11 10.19 48.04
CA ASN A 250 -28.67 10.93 49.14
C ASN A 250 -30.18 10.76 49.03
N THR A 251 -30.76 9.96 49.92
CA THR A 251 -32.20 9.90 50.14
C THR A 251 -32.66 11.29 50.61
N HIS A 252 -33.05 12.12 49.66
CA HIS A 252 -33.93 13.26 49.92
C HIS A 252 -35.35 12.86 49.56
N ASP A 253 -36.08 12.54 50.63
CA ASP A 253 -37.53 12.39 50.64
C ASP A 253 -38.15 13.73 50.22
N HIS A 254 -38.42 13.86 48.92
CA HIS A 254 -39.20 14.96 48.38
C HIS A 254 -40.52 14.41 47.87
N HIS A 255 -41.55 14.68 48.68
CA HIS A 255 -42.96 14.64 48.35
C HIS A 255 -43.20 14.98 46.86
N ARG A 256 -43.62 13.97 46.11
CA ARG A 256 -43.89 14.05 44.67
C ARG A 256 -45.11 14.95 44.43
N GLN A 257 -44.89 16.24 44.21
CA GLN A 257 -45.90 17.07 43.55
C GLN A 257 -45.86 16.79 42.05
N ILE A 258 -46.92 16.16 41.57
CA ILE A 258 -47.13 15.85 40.16
C ILE A 258 -47.25 17.16 39.38
N PRO A 259 -46.39 17.44 38.37
CA PRO A 259 -46.56 18.59 37.50
C PRO A 259 -47.72 18.33 36.55
N THR A 260 -48.79 19.12 36.67
CA THR A 260 -49.93 19.11 35.75
C THR A 260 -49.48 19.63 34.39
N ASN A 261 -49.38 18.73 33.42
CA ASN A 261 -49.05 19.03 32.04
C ASN A 261 -50.22 19.76 31.36
N ARG A 262 -50.26 21.09 31.49
CA ARG A 262 -51.13 22.00 30.72
C ARG A 262 -50.64 22.07 29.26
N ARG A 263 -50.78 20.99 28.50
CA ARG A 263 -50.64 21.00 27.03
C ARG A 263 -51.36 19.87 26.29
N ALA A 264 -52.14 19.05 26.99
CA ALA A 264 -53.01 18.02 26.41
C ALA A 264 -54.51 18.37 26.45
N ALA A 265 -54.88 19.62 26.76
CA ALA A 265 -56.29 20.03 26.93
C ALA A 265 -56.82 20.96 25.82
N PHE A 266 -56.05 21.20 24.74
CA PHE A 266 -56.47 22.09 23.63
C PHE A 266 -56.67 21.36 22.29
N ALA A 267 -56.51 20.03 22.25
CA ALA A 267 -56.73 19.23 21.04
C ALA A 267 -58.08 18.48 21.04
N ASP A 268 -58.69 18.24 22.21
CA ASP A 268 -59.94 17.48 22.32
C ASP A 268 -61.21 18.37 22.28
N ASP A 269 -61.12 19.65 22.67
CA ASP A 269 -62.26 20.58 22.63
C ASP A 269 -62.63 21.06 21.21
N ALA A 270 -61.64 21.17 20.31
CA ALA A 270 -61.87 21.60 18.92
C ALA A 270 -62.53 20.51 18.05
N PHE A 271 -62.49 19.24 18.48
CA PHE A 271 -63.16 18.13 17.80
C PHE A 271 -64.61 17.98 18.29
N ALA A 272 -64.86 18.20 19.58
CA ALA A 272 -66.20 18.15 20.17
C ALA A 272 -67.12 19.31 19.69
N GLU A 273 -66.59 20.51 19.48
CA GLU A 273 -67.34 21.63 18.89
C GLU A 273 -67.71 21.42 17.41
N ARG A 274 -66.88 20.71 16.65
CA ARG A 274 -67.10 20.42 15.21
C ARG A 274 -68.17 19.36 14.98
N VAL A 275 -68.28 18.38 15.88
CA VAL A 275 -69.31 17.32 15.83
C VAL A 275 -70.69 17.84 16.31
N SER A 276 -70.72 18.78 17.25
CA SER A 276 -71.96 19.38 17.75
C SER A 276 -72.55 20.49 16.84
N PHE A 277 -71.74 21.12 15.98
CA PHE A 277 -72.21 22.03 14.92
C PHE A 277 -72.88 21.29 13.75
N ALA A 278 -72.39 20.09 13.40
CA ALA A 278 -72.96 19.26 12.34
C ALA A 278 -74.28 18.56 12.72
N ALA A 279 -74.58 18.42 14.02
CA ALA A 279 -75.82 17.84 14.53
C ALA A 279 -76.98 18.86 14.67
N ARG A 280 -76.69 20.18 14.66
CA ARG A 280 -77.71 21.23 14.82
C ARG A 280 -78.31 21.78 13.51
N ASN A 281 -77.79 21.38 12.34
CA ASN A 281 -78.18 21.92 11.03
C ASN A 281 -78.68 20.89 9.99
N ARG A 282 -79.28 19.77 10.41
CA ARG A 282 -80.07 18.93 9.48
C ARG A 282 -81.55 19.26 9.59
N SER A 283 -82.04 20.05 8.63
CA SER A 283 -83.47 20.16 8.33
C SER A 283 -84.02 18.81 7.85
N PRO A 284 -85.31 18.51 8.11
CA PRO A 284 -85.88 17.19 7.88
C PRO A 284 -86.32 17.02 6.41
N SER A 285 -86.16 15.82 5.85
CA SER A 285 -86.89 15.43 4.64
C SER A 285 -87.39 13.99 4.75
N ARG A 286 -88.73 13.90 4.78
CA ARG A 286 -89.58 12.73 4.54
C ARG A 286 -89.23 12.06 3.21
N SER A 287 -89.13 10.73 3.21
CA SER A 287 -90.11 9.81 2.58
C SER A 287 -89.51 8.41 2.48
N ASP A 288 -90.29 7.42 2.88
CA ASP A 288 -90.38 6.03 2.36
C ASP A 288 -91.00 5.19 3.49
N PHE A 289 -92.30 5.34 3.75
CA PHE A 289 -93.37 4.49 3.20
C PHE A 289 -93.16 2.99 3.45
N ASP A 290 -93.94 2.50 4.42
CA ASP A 290 -94.69 1.22 4.52
C ASP A 290 -94.33 0.06 3.58
N PHE A 291 -94.35 -1.16 4.13
CA PHE A 291 -95.44 -2.14 3.97
C PHE A 291 -95.04 -3.51 4.56
N GLY A 292 -95.96 -4.16 5.28
CA GLY A 292 -95.92 -5.60 5.57
C GLY A 292 -96.23 -5.98 7.00
#